data_AF-A0A1Z4RSH4-F1
#
_entry.id   AF-A0A1Z4RSH4-F1
#
_cell.length_a   1.000
_cell.length_b   1.000
_cell.length_c   1.000
_cell.angle_alpha   90.00
_cell.angle_beta   90.00
_cell.angle_gamma   90.00
#
_symmetry.space_group_name_H-M   'P 1'
#
loop_
_entity.id
_entity.type
_entity.pdbx_description
1 polymer ?
#
loop_
_entity_poly.entity_id
_entity_poly.type
_entity_poly.pdbx_seq_one_letter_code
_entity_poly.pdbx_strand_id
1 'polypeptide(L)'
;MNTKLVESLAQVINSLSSEERNLLEEKLQPQSDWEETLERIEARRKKIHARTGGKPFKPSVTEIIHQMRDERDEQLMQACCPQEEE
;
A
#
# COMPACT_ATOMS: atom_id res chain seq x y z
N MET A 1 -23.17 20.12 -0.08
CA MET A 1 -22.85 19.56 -1.42
C MET A 1 -23.29 20.58 -2.46
N ASN A 2 -22.41 20.98 -3.38
CA ASN A 2 -22.72 22.03 -4.36
C ASN A 2 -23.41 21.41 -5.59
N THR A 3 -24.75 21.33 -5.55
CA THR A 3 -25.55 20.61 -6.56
C THR A 3 -25.51 21.26 -7.94
N LYS A 4 -25.45 22.60 -8.01
CA LYS A 4 -25.33 23.34 -9.27
C LYS A 4 -24.04 23.00 -10.02
N LEU A 5 -22.93 22.88 -9.30
CA LEU A 5 -21.65 22.50 -9.89
C LEU A 5 -21.70 21.09 -10.48
N VAL A 6 -22.32 20.15 -9.76
CA VAL A 6 -22.47 18.75 -10.21
C VAL A 6 -23.34 18.67 -11.45
N GLU A 7 -24.45 19.43 -11.51
CA GLU A 7 -25.33 19.49 -12.69
C GLU A 7 -24.62 20.09 -13.91
N SER A 8 -23.87 21.17 -13.73
CA SER A 8 -23.06 21.76 -14.81
C SER A 8 -22.02 20.77 -15.35
N LEU A 9 -21.33 20.04 -14.47
CA LEU A 9 -20.34 19.03 -14.89
C LEU A 9 -21.01 17.87 -15.65
N ALA A 10 -22.16 17.41 -15.20
CA ALA A 10 -22.91 16.35 -15.88
C ALA A 10 -23.35 16.78 -17.30
N GLN A 11 -23.77 18.03 -17.48
CA GLN A 11 -24.08 18.55 -18.81
C GLN A 11 -22.84 18.58 -19.72
N VAL A 12 -21.70 19.04 -19.22
CA VAL A 12 -20.44 19.09 -19.98
C VAL A 12 -20.04 17.68 -20.41
N ILE A 13 -20.02 16.70 -19.49
CA ILE A 13 -19.67 15.30 -19.78
C ILE A 13 -20.63 14.66 -20.80
N ASN A 14 -21.89 15.06 -20.79
CA ASN A 14 -22.89 14.59 -21.76
C ASN A 14 -22.73 15.21 -23.16
N SER A 15 -22.09 16.37 -23.26
CA SER A 15 -21.80 17.03 -24.54
C SER A 15 -20.52 16.56 -25.22
N LEU A 16 -19.66 15.82 -24.51
CA LEU A 16 -18.40 15.31 -25.05
C LEU A 16 -18.63 14.24 -26.12
N SER A 17 -17.82 14.29 -27.17
CA SER A 17 -17.68 13.23 -28.15
C SER A 17 -17.04 11.97 -27.54
N SER A 18 -17.10 10.85 -28.26
CA SER A 18 -16.48 9.59 -27.80
C SER A 18 -14.96 9.72 -27.58
N GLU A 19 -14.27 10.50 -28.42
CA GLU A 19 -12.84 10.74 -28.30
C GLU A 19 -12.50 11.58 -27.07
N GLU A 20 -13.27 12.64 -26.82
CA GLU A 20 -13.09 13.51 -25.65
C GLU A 20 -13.46 12.80 -24.34
N ARG A 21 -14.44 11.90 -24.37
CA ARG A 21 -14.76 11.04 -23.22
C ARG A 21 -13.63 10.10 -22.87
N ASN A 22 -13.01 9.48 -23.87
CA ASN A 22 -11.86 8.61 -23.66
C ASN A 22 -10.68 9.39 -23.09
N LEU A 23 -10.41 10.60 -23.61
CA LEU A 23 -9.37 11.47 -23.07
C LEU A 23 -9.68 11.93 -21.64
N LEU A 24 -10.94 12.24 -21.36
CA LEU A 24 -11.39 12.61 -20.01
C LEU A 24 -11.22 11.43 -19.04
N GLU A 25 -11.59 10.20 -19.44
CA GLU A 25 -11.37 9.00 -18.64
C GLU A 25 -9.88 8.75 -18.38
N GLU A 26 -9.00 8.94 -19.37
CA GLU A 26 -7.55 8.82 -19.18
C GLU A 26 -7.01 9.84 -18.17
N LYS A 27 -7.55 11.08 -18.17
CA LYS A 27 -7.15 12.14 -17.23
C LYS A 27 -7.78 11.99 -15.84
N LEU A 28 -8.98 11.40 -15.76
CA LEU A 28 -9.71 11.12 -14.53
C LEU A 28 -9.34 9.79 -13.92
N GLN A 29 -8.67 8.89 -14.65
CA GLN A 29 -8.02 7.76 -14.02
C GLN A 29 -7.23 8.34 -12.86
N PRO A 30 -7.47 7.85 -11.63
CA PRO A 30 -6.55 8.14 -10.55
C PRO A 30 -5.19 7.85 -11.16
N GLN A 31 -4.25 8.79 -11.06
CA GLN A 31 -2.87 8.35 -10.99
C GLN A 31 -2.87 7.45 -9.76
N SER A 32 -3.17 6.17 -9.99
CA SER A 32 -2.96 5.11 -9.02
C SER A 32 -1.55 5.40 -8.59
N ASP A 33 -1.35 5.56 -7.28
CA ASP A 33 -0.07 6.00 -6.73
C ASP A 33 0.93 4.85 -6.87
N TRP A 34 1.16 4.43 -8.11
CA TRP A 34 1.85 3.25 -8.54
C TRP A 34 3.34 3.52 -8.36
N GLU A 35 3.75 4.78 -8.49
CA GLU A 35 5.06 5.29 -8.09
C GLU A 35 5.24 5.15 -6.58
N GLU A 36 4.32 5.66 -5.75
CA GLU A 36 4.40 5.47 -4.28
C GLU A 36 4.35 3.98 -3.89
N THR A 37 3.50 3.20 -4.54
CA THR A 37 3.37 1.76 -4.31
C THR A 37 4.65 1.03 -4.70
N LEU A 38 5.26 1.40 -5.83
CA LEU A 38 6.54 0.87 -6.28
C LEU A 38 7.66 1.22 -5.31
N GLU A 39 7.73 2.47 -4.85
CA GLU A 39 8.69 2.91 -3.83
C GLU A 39 8.54 2.10 -2.53
N ARG A 40 7.31 1.88 -2.08
CA ARG A 40 7.02 1.04 -0.91
C ARG A 40 7.45 -0.42 -1.11
N ILE A 41 7.24 -0.98 -2.30
CA ILE A 41 7.69 -2.33 -2.65
C ILE A 41 9.22 -2.41 -2.63
N GLU A 42 9.92 -1.45 -3.23
CA GLU A 42 11.37 -1.42 -3.25
C GLU A 42 11.97 -1.26 -1.84
N ALA A 43 11.40 -0.38 -1.02
CA ALA A 43 11.81 -0.20 0.36
C ALA A 43 11.67 -1.51 1.16
N ARG A 44 10.56 -2.24 0.99
CA ARG A 44 10.35 -3.54 1.61
C ARG A 44 11.34 -4.59 1.10
N ARG A 45 11.58 -4.65 -0.22
CA ARG A 45 12.56 -5.55 -0.82
C ARG A 45 13.96 -5.33 -0.24
N LYS A 46 14.39 -4.06 -0.12
CA LYS A 46 15.69 -3.69 0.49
C LYS A 46 15.78 -4.17 1.94
N LYS A 47 14.72 -3.98 2.74
CA LYS A 47 14.67 -4.48 4.13
C LYS A 47 14.78 -6.00 4.22
N ILE A 48 14.08 -6.74 3.36
CA ILE A 48 14.15 -8.21 3.32
C ILE A 48 15.55 -8.67 2.88
N HIS A 49 16.12 -8.03 1.87
CA HIS A 49 17.46 -8.35 1.37
C HIS A 49 18.54 -8.10 2.43
N ALA A 50 18.44 -7.00 3.19
CA ALA A 50 19.34 -6.71 4.30
C ALA A 50 19.22 -7.74 5.42
N ARG A 51 17.99 -8.11 5.82
CA ARG A 51 17.74 -9.16 6.84
C ARG A 51 18.32 -10.51 6.45
N THR A 52 18.30 -10.84 5.16
CA THR A 52 18.77 -12.13 4.63
C THR A 52 20.27 -12.12 4.27
N GLY A 53 20.99 -11.01 4.47
CA GLY A 53 22.39 -10.89 4.06
C GLY A 53 22.59 -11.14 2.57
N GLY A 54 21.58 -10.80 1.76
CA GLY A 54 21.56 -11.03 0.33
C GLY A 54 21.27 -12.46 -0.13
N LYS A 55 21.00 -13.40 0.78
CA LYS A 55 20.62 -14.78 0.43
C LYS A 55 19.16 -14.84 -0.05
N PRO A 56 18.84 -15.75 -1.00
CA PRO A 56 17.45 -16.02 -1.36
C PRO A 56 16.63 -16.37 -0.12
N PHE A 57 15.42 -15.82 -0.03
CA PHE A 57 14.49 -16.15 1.06
C PHE A 57 14.01 -17.60 0.91
N LYS A 58 14.76 -18.52 1.51
CA LYS A 58 14.43 -19.94 1.67
C LYS A 58 14.66 -20.34 3.12
N PRO A 59 13.88 -19.80 4.07
CA PRO A 59 14.00 -20.21 5.45
C PRO A 59 13.65 -21.69 5.57
N SER A 60 14.48 -22.43 6.29
CA SER A 60 14.16 -23.79 6.74
C SER A 60 12.94 -23.77 7.65
N VAL A 61 12.25 -24.90 7.77
CA VAL A 61 11.12 -25.05 8.70
C VAL A 61 11.53 -24.68 10.13
N THR A 62 12.76 -25.02 10.52
CA THR A 62 13.34 -24.65 11.82
C THR A 62 13.45 -23.15 12.00
N GLU A 63 13.97 -22.41 11.02
CA GLU A 63 14.07 -20.94 11.06
C GLU A 63 12.70 -20.28 11.14
N ILE A 64 11.70 -20.81 10.42
CA ILE A 64 10.31 -20.32 10.49
C ILE A 64 9.75 -20.51 11.91
N ILE A 65 9.93 -21.69 12.51
CA ILE A 65 9.45 -21.98 13.87
C ILE A 65 10.12 -21.08 14.90
N HIS A 66 11.42 -20.80 14.76
CA HIS A 66 12.12 -19.86 15.64
C HIS A 66 11.56 -18.44 15.52
N GLN A 67 11.42 -17.92 14.30
CA GLN A 67 10.86 -16.59 14.06
C GLN A 67 9.45 -16.44 14.65
N MET A 68 8.59 -17.45 14.47
CA MET A 68 7.23 -17.43 15.04
C MET A 68 7.22 -17.43 16.57
N ARG A 69 8.20 -18.08 17.21
CA ARG A 69 8.34 -18.07 18.68
C ARG A 69 8.78 -16.70 19.15
N ASP A 70 9.78 -16.10 18.51
CA ASP A 70 10.29 -14.77 18.86
C ASP A 70 9.19 -13.71 18.73
N GLU A 71 8.42 -13.73 17.64
CA GLU A 71 7.29 -12.81 17.42
C GLU A 71 6.19 -12.98 18.48
N ARG A 72 5.87 -14.23 18.85
CA ARG A 72 4.89 -14.50 19.90
C ARG A 72 5.41 -14.05 21.26
N ASP A 73 6.67 -14.29 21.57
CA ASP A 73 7.27 -13.93 22.85
C ASP A 73 7.31 -12.39 22.99
N GLU A 74 7.59 -11.65 21.91
CA GLU A 74 7.47 -10.18 21.88
C GLU A 74 6.02 -9.70 22.13
N GLN A 75 5.03 -10.32 21.49
CA GLN A 75 3.62 -10.01 21.72
C GLN A 75 3.21 -10.28 23.17
N LEU A 76 3.68 -11.37 23.76
CA LEU A 76 3.43 -11.70 25.17
C LEU A 76 4.07 -10.68 26.10
N MET A 77 5.31 -10.25 25.81
CA MET A 77 5.99 -9.21 26.60
C MET A 77 5.24 -7.87 26.53
N GLN A 78 4.77 -7.47 25.34
CA GLN A 78 3.96 -6.25 25.17
C GLN A 78 2.61 -6.34 25.89
N ALA A 79 1.97 -7.51 25.88
CA ALA A 79 0.69 -7.71 26.57
C ALA A 79 0.82 -7.76 28.10
N CYS A 80 1.92 -8.32 28.61
CA CYS A 80 2.18 -8.44 30.06
C CYS A 80 2.74 -7.15 30.67
N CYS A 81 3.48 -6.35 29.90
CA CYS A 81 4.07 -5.09 30.31
C CYS A 81 3.69 -4.00 29.30
N PRO A 82 2.48 -3.43 29.39
CA PRO A 82 2.12 -2.29 28.55
C PRO A 82 3.14 -1.18 28.82
N GLN A 83 3.80 -0.70 27.77
CA GLN A 83 4.64 0.49 27.88
C GLN A 83 3.71 1.64 28.29
N GLU A 84 3.89 2.17 29.50
CA GLU A 84 3.22 3.41 29.90
C GLU A 84 3.66 4.49 28.90
N GLU A 85 2.71 5.00 28.12
CA GLU A 85 2.93 6.14 27.24
C GLU A 85 3.11 7.39 28.11
N GLU A 86 4.34 7.92 28.17
CA GLU A 86 4.70 9.22 28.77
C GLU A 86 4.71 10.34 27.71
#